data_AF-A0A956F684-F1
#
_entry.id   AF-A0A956F684-F1
#
_cell.length_a   1.000
_cell.length_b   1.000
_cell.length_c   1.000
_cell.angle_alpha   90.00
_cell.angle_beta   90.00
_cell.angle_gamma   90.00
#
_symmetry.space_group_name_H-M   'P 1'
#
loop_
_entity.id
_entity.type
_entity.pdbx_description
1 polymer ?
#
loop_
_entity_poly.entity_id
_entity_poly.type
_entity_poly.pdbx_seq_one_letter_code
_entity_poly.pdbx_strand_id
1 'polypeptide(L)'
;MLRAVTVLGVGLSLFAAGCTPLGAGEGEGPAWPPLSKKWYDRALESYRAADIEDAETSIDNALRITPEKEEVKLLGARVALAKLDYDRTVKLLNGVDSQDARSIRGRALWYSGNIDKAADELEALLADPNVRDEWAENVAKLARRGGGRSPFTLSGLLGYGEMPRISASNMSLVIPVEVNGEEALGLVHTGYAETVVDGAGDPTWISLRFGDSRQPGASHLEVKDVPAITKDLSGLSRGLNAPIKVLLGVNLLRHLHPTFDFEGGQFVVRSFEPPPPPAATTVHVNYVRGGGMVLRSALGRDAKAPQVALFVDTSMNFPFAFADPGWKKAGVALASLQPVPGAPQLKAGVIPYMQIGAFELPKVEAVHLEDAPKDLEIEIDGTIGAPLLAAFRVTLFDGGRSMWLEDTTQLRDGSHPAPPDEAPDTELPAPGDVPVVPQAPGMKAPQLAPPDVAAPADDDEKPSKPPGAAKPPAKKK
;
A
#
# COMPACT_ATOMS: atom_id res chain seq x y z
N MET A 1 9.85 -36.25 -43.12
CA MET A 1 9.60 -35.21 -44.13
C MET A 1 9.30 -33.90 -43.41
N LEU A 2 10.33 -33.09 -43.14
CA LEU A 2 10.15 -31.70 -42.74
C LEU A 2 11.30 -30.93 -43.40
N ARG A 3 10.95 -29.93 -44.20
CA ARG A 3 11.86 -29.18 -45.06
C ARG A 3 12.63 -28.14 -44.24
N ALA A 4 13.95 -28.16 -44.40
CA ALA A 4 14.83 -27.03 -44.09
C ALA A 4 14.61 -25.91 -45.12
N VAL A 5 14.57 -24.67 -44.64
CA VAL A 5 14.73 -23.49 -45.49
C VAL A 5 15.77 -22.59 -44.84
N THR A 6 16.93 -22.55 -45.49
CA THR A 6 18.00 -21.58 -45.31
C THR A 6 17.67 -20.34 -46.15
N VAL A 7 17.74 -19.14 -45.57
CA VAL A 7 17.93 -17.92 -46.36
C VAL A 7 19.04 -17.09 -45.72
N LEU A 8 20.04 -16.85 -46.56
CA LEU A 8 21.24 -16.05 -46.35
C LEU A 8 21.08 -14.76 -47.19
N GLY A 9 21.61 -13.63 -46.73
CA GLY A 9 22.07 -12.57 -47.65
C GLY A 9 21.55 -11.13 -47.43
N VAL A 10 22.35 -10.34 -46.71
CA VAL A 10 22.97 -9.04 -47.09
C VAL A 10 22.20 -8.08 -48.00
N GLY A 11 22.11 -6.80 -47.58
CA GLY A 11 21.87 -5.69 -48.51
C GLY A 11 21.68 -4.31 -47.87
N LEU A 12 22.78 -3.58 -47.71
CA LEU A 12 22.86 -2.15 -47.36
C LEU A 12 22.31 -1.26 -48.51
N SER A 13 21.56 -0.20 -48.22
CA SER A 13 21.53 1.04 -49.04
C SER A 13 20.86 2.21 -48.32
N LEU A 14 21.62 3.30 -48.18
CA LEU A 14 21.16 4.64 -47.84
C LEU A 14 20.33 5.22 -49.00
N PHE A 15 19.21 5.86 -48.70
CA PHE A 15 18.68 6.98 -49.49
C PHE A 15 18.17 8.08 -48.55
N ALA A 16 18.84 9.22 -48.62
CA ALA A 16 18.32 10.50 -48.15
C ALA A 16 17.52 11.13 -49.30
N ALA A 17 16.26 11.47 -49.05
CA ALA A 17 15.50 12.43 -49.85
C ALA A 17 14.45 13.07 -48.94
N GLY A 18 14.53 14.40 -48.81
CA GLY A 18 13.60 15.20 -48.02
C GLY A 18 12.22 15.26 -48.66
N CYS A 19 11.19 15.15 -47.82
CA CYS A 19 9.84 15.60 -48.08
C CYS A 19 9.32 16.30 -46.82
N THR A 20 9.19 17.62 -46.87
CA THR A 20 8.31 18.38 -45.97
C THR A 20 6.87 18.23 -46.46
N PRO A 21 5.94 17.70 -45.64
CA PRO A 21 4.53 17.99 -45.82
C PRO A 21 4.17 19.23 -45.00
N LEU A 22 3.96 20.34 -45.71
CA LEU A 22 2.96 21.32 -45.32
C LEU A 22 1.59 20.64 -45.42
N GLY A 23 0.86 20.51 -44.32
CA GLY A 23 -0.53 20.05 -44.40
C GLY A 23 -1.17 19.68 -43.07
N ALA A 24 -2.15 20.51 -42.71
CA ALA A 24 -3.29 20.23 -41.82
C ALA A 24 -3.02 20.09 -40.31
N GLY A 25 -3.40 21.14 -39.57
CA GLY A 25 -3.43 21.14 -38.12
C GLY A 25 -4.48 20.19 -37.57
N GLU A 26 -4.02 19.11 -36.95
CA GLU A 26 -4.62 18.63 -35.72
C GLU A 26 -4.17 19.58 -34.60
N GLY A 27 -5.09 19.96 -33.72
CA GLY A 27 -4.85 20.96 -32.69
C GLY A 27 -3.70 20.58 -31.78
N GLU A 28 -2.50 21.10 -32.07
CA GLU A 28 -1.40 21.15 -31.13
C GLU A 28 -1.87 22.00 -29.96
N GLY A 29 -2.27 21.34 -28.87
CA GLY A 29 -2.34 21.98 -27.57
C GLY A 29 -1.03 22.72 -27.29
N PRO A 30 -1.04 23.73 -26.39
CA PRO A 30 0.12 24.58 -26.15
C PRO A 30 1.38 23.71 -25.96
N ALA A 31 2.38 23.97 -26.81
CA ALA A 31 3.63 23.25 -26.82
C ALA A 31 4.20 23.20 -25.40
N TRP A 32 4.58 21.99 -24.95
CA TRP A 32 5.13 21.79 -23.61
C TRP A 32 6.33 22.71 -23.35
N PRO A 33 6.35 23.48 -22.24
CA PRO A 33 7.58 24.15 -21.83
C PRO A 33 8.69 23.10 -21.63
N PRO A 34 9.87 23.27 -22.25
CA PRO A 34 10.91 22.22 -22.24
C PRO A 34 11.32 21.77 -20.85
N LEU A 35 11.38 22.69 -19.89
CA LEU A 35 11.71 22.38 -18.50
C LEU A 35 10.60 21.58 -17.80
N SER A 36 9.34 21.91 -18.03
CA SER A 36 8.21 21.14 -17.48
C SER A 36 8.21 19.71 -18.03
N LYS A 37 8.46 19.56 -19.33
CA LYS A 37 8.57 18.24 -19.97
C LYS A 37 9.66 17.39 -19.33
N LYS A 38 10.84 17.96 -19.10
CA LYS A 38 11.93 17.24 -18.44
C LYS A 38 11.55 16.76 -17.03
N TRP A 39 10.86 17.59 -16.25
CA TRP A 39 10.40 17.21 -14.91
C TRP A 39 9.33 16.11 -14.96
N TYR A 40 8.39 16.23 -15.87
CA TYR A 40 7.36 15.21 -16.10
C TYR A 40 7.95 13.88 -16.55
N ASP A 41 8.84 13.88 -17.55
CA ASP A 41 9.46 12.66 -18.08
C ASP A 41 10.23 11.93 -16.96
N ARG A 42 10.97 12.66 -16.12
CA ARG A 42 11.60 12.10 -14.92
C ARG A 42 10.57 11.54 -13.94
N ALA A 43 9.52 12.29 -13.63
CA ALA A 43 8.48 11.83 -12.72
C ALA A 43 7.81 10.53 -13.21
N LEU A 44 7.58 10.42 -14.52
CA LEU A 44 6.99 9.24 -15.14
C LEU A 44 7.92 8.04 -15.06
N GLU A 45 9.21 8.23 -15.35
CA GLU A 45 10.23 7.19 -15.22
C GLU A 45 10.35 6.70 -13.77
N SER A 46 10.43 7.63 -12.82
CA SER A 46 10.51 7.32 -11.39
C SER A 46 9.24 6.62 -10.88
N TYR A 47 8.05 7.06 -11.29
CA TYR A 47 6.79 6.39 -10.96
C TYR A 47 6.75 4.95 -11.50
N ARG A 48 7.15 4.74 -12.77
CA ARG A 48 7.23 3.39 -13.37
C ARG A 48 8.23 2.48 -12.67
N ALA A 49 9.30 3.04 -12.13
CA ALA A 49 10.31 2.32 -11.35
C ALA A 49 9.96 2.15 -9.85
N ALA A 50 8.74 2.55 -9.44
CA ALA A 50 8.29 2.61 -8.04
C ALA A 50 9.14 3.51 -7.11
N ASP A 51 9.90 4.45 -7.68
CA ASP A 51 10.59 5.51 -6.93
C ASP A 51 9.62 6.68 -6.69
N ILE A 52 8.65 6.46 -5.80
CA ILE A 52 7.53 7.38 -5.59
C ILE A 52 7.98 8.71 -4.97
N GLU A 53 9.06 8.73 -4.19
CA GLU A 53 9.61 9.95 -3.60
C GLU A 53 10.23 10.87 -4.66
N ASP A 54 11.03 10.31 -5.59
CA ASP A 54 11.57 11.07 -6.71
C ASP A 54 10.47 11.48 -7.69
N ALA A 55 9.48 10.60 -7.91
CA ALA A 55 8.33 10.90 -8.75
C ALA A 55 7.53 12.09 -8.21
N GLU A 56 7.28 12.14 -6.91
CA GLU A 56 6.59 13.25 -6.24
C GLU A 56 7.38 14.56 -6.39
N THR A 57 8.66 14.54 -6.05
CA THR A 57 9.51 15.73 -6.14
C THR A 57 9.55 16.27 -7.57
N SER A 58 9.66 15.37 -8.54
CA SER A 58 9.72 15.72 -9.96
C SER A 58 8.38 16.24 -10.48
N ILE A 59 7.26 15.59 -10.13
CA ILE A 59 5.94 16.01 -10.60
C ILE A 59 5.49 17.34 -9.98
N ASP A 60 5.89 17.63 -8.74
CA ASP A 60 5.63 18.93 -8.12
C ASP A 60 6.34 20.07 -8.83
N ASN A 61 7.55 19.83 -9.35
CA ASN A 61 8.25 20.82 -10.17
C ASN A 61 7.56 21.03 -11.52
N ALA A 62 7.02 19.99 -12.14
CA ALA A 62 6.22 20.13 -13.36
C ALA A 62 4.89 20.86 -13.11
N LEU A 63 4.19 20.53 -12.00
CA LEU A 63 2.94 21.19 -11.59
C LEU A 63 3.12 22.68 -11.29
N ARG A 64 4.29 23.11 -10.77
CA ARG A 64 4.60 24.54 -10.57
C ARG A 64 4.73 25.31 -11.88
N ILE A 65 5.15 24.65 -12.96
CA ILE A 65 5.40 25.30 -14.26
C ILE A 65 4.16 25.27 -15.16
N THR A 66 3.43 24.15 -15.16
CA THR A 66 2.21 23.94 -15.97
C THR A 66 1.12 23.25 -15.14
N PRO A 67 0.51 23.96 -14.17
CA PRO A 67 -0.49 23.40 -13.26
C PRO A 67 -1.80 23.00 -13.96
N GLU A 68 -2.12 23.62 -15.10
CA GLU A 68 -3.36 23.39 -15.86
C GLU A 68 -3.32 22.14 -16.74
N LYS A 69 -2.12 21.61 -17.00
CA LYS A 69 -1.94 20.50 -17.94
C LYS A 69 -2.46 19.18 -17.37
N GLU A 70 -3.39 18.55 -18.09
CA GLU A 70 -4.08 17.34 -17.63
C GLU A 70 -3.12 16.19 -17.35
N GLU A 71 -2.17 15.90 -18.24
CA GLU A 71 -1.22 14.78 -18.08
C GLU A 71 -0.38 14.94 -16.81
N VAL A 72 0.01 16.18 -16.49
CA VAL A 72 0.78 16.51 -15.28
C VAL A 72 -0.08 16.31 -14.03
N LYS A 73 -1.35 16.75 -14.06
CA LYS A 73 -2.32 16.50 -12.98
C LYS A 73 -2.58 15.02 -12.76
N LEU A 74 -2.79 14.25 -13.83
CA LEU A 74 -3.05 12.82 -13.77
C LEU A 74 -1.87 12.06 -13.15
N LEU A 75 -0.63 12.34 -13.59
CA LEU A 75 0.55 11.72 -12.99
C LEU A 75 0.73 12.15 -11.53
N GLY A 76 0.53 13.42 -11.21
CA GLY A 76 0.58 13.90 -9.82
C GLY A 76 -0.45 13.23 -8.92
N ALA A 77 -1.65 13.01 -9.44
CA ALA A 77 -2.74 12.33 -8.73
C ALA A 77 -2.45 10.84 -8.50
N ARG A 78 -1.81 10.16 -9.46
CA ARG A 78 -1.33 8.77 -9.32
C ARG A 78 -0.25 8.64 -8.26
N VAL A 79 0.74 9.54 -8.27
CA VAL A 79 1.80 9.60 -7.25
C VAL A 79 1.18 9.85 -5.86
N ALA A 80 0.29 10.84 -5.73
CA ALA A 80 -0.42 11.10 -4.48
C ALA A 80 -1.22 9.88 -3.99
N LEU A 81 -1.95 9.21 -4.89
CA LEU A 81 -2.72 8.01 -4.57
C LEU A 81 -1.81 6.86 -4.14
N ALA A 82 -0.63 6.72 -4.76
CA ALA A 82 0.36 5.72 -4.37
C ALA A 82 0.93 5.93 -2.97
N LYS A 83 0.92 7.19 -2.50
CA LYS A 83 1.28 7.57 -1.12
C LYS A 83 0.10 7.56 -0.14
N LEU A 84 -1.09 7.17 -0.60
CA LEU A 84 -2.34 7.25 0.16
C LEU A 84 -2.74 8.69 0.55
N ASP A 85 -2.33 9.70 -0.23
CA ASP A 85 -2.74 11.10 -0.06
C ASP A 85 -3.99 11.40 -0.89
N TYR A 86 -5.13 10.93 -0.39
CA TYR A 86 -6.41 10.98 -1.11
C TYR A 86 -6.90 12.41 -1.36
N ASP A 87 -6.70 13.30 -0.40
CA ASP A 87 -7.14 14.70 -0.51
C ASP A 87 -6.40 15.41 -1.64
N ARG A 88 -5.08 15.21 -1.73
CA ARG A 88 -4.30 15.75 -2.84
C ARG A 88 -4.69 15.12 -4.16
N THR A 89 -4.94 13.81 -4.21
CA THR A 89 -5.44 13.14 -5.42
C THR A 89 -6.73 13.78 -5.92
N VAL A 90 -7.73 13.95 -5.06
CA VAL A 90 -9.01 14.59 -5.43
C VAL A 90 -8.79 16.05 -5.86
N LYS A 91 -7.95 16.80 -5.13
CA LYS A 91 -7.64 18.20 -5.43
C LYS A 91 -6.99 18.39 -6.80
N LEU A 92 -6.02 17.54 -7.15
CA LEU A 92 -5.31 17.60 -8.44
C LEU A 92 -6.25 17.30 -9.61
N LEU A 93 -7.23 16.42 -9.40
CA LEU A 93 -8.18 16.00 -10.42
C LEU A 93 -9.45 16.87 -10.48
N ASN A 94 -9.48 17.98 -9.75
CA ASN A 94 -10.60 18.91 -9.81
C ASN A 94 -10.69 19.54 -11.21
N GLY A 95 -11.87 19.44 -11.82
CA GLY A 95 -12.14 19.91 -13.18
C GLY A 95 -11.51 19.06 -14.30
N VAL A 96 -11.06 17.84 -14.01
CA VAL A 96 -10.57 16.88 -15.02
C VAL A 96 -11.59 15.75 -15.17
N ASP A 97 -12.18 15.63 -16.36
CA ASP A 97 -13.34 14.76 -16.63
C ASP A 97 -13.02 13.51 -17.47
N SER A 98 -11.74 13.21 -17.71
CA SER A 98 -11.32 12.01 -18.41
C SER A 98 -11.60 10.72 -17.63
N GLN A 99 -11.66 9.59 -18.35
CA GLN A 99 -11.84 8.26 -17.75
C GLN A 99 -10.76 7.96 -16.69
N ASP A 100 -9.50 8.26 -16.99
CA ASP A 100 -8.38 8.11 -16.05
C ASP A 100 -8.61 8.93 -14.77
N ALA A 101 -9.04 10.19 -14.92
CA ALA A 101 -9.33 11.05 -13.78
C ALA A 101 -10.44 10.49 -12.90
N ARG A 102 -11.55 10.01 -13.50
CA ARG A 102 -12.65 9.36 -12.75
C ARG A 102 -12.18 8.10 -12.04
N SER A 103 -11.39 7.28 -12.71
CA SER A 103 -10.82 6.03 -12.18
C SER A 103 -9.91 6.26 -10.97
N ILE A 104 -9.04 7.26 -11.03
CA ILE A 104 -8.13 7.63 -9.92
C ILE A 104 -8.92 8.32 -8.79
N ARG A 105 -9.82 9.24 -9.13
CA ARG A 105 -10.63 9.99 -8.15
C ARG A 105 -11.60 9.08 -7.40
N GLY A 106 -12.26 8.14 -8.09
CA GLY A 106 -13.12 7.13 -7.48
C GLY A 106 -12.39 6.25 -6.47
N ARG A 107 -11.15 5.83 -6.78
CA ARG A 107 -10.27 5.12 -5.83
C ARG A 107 -9.94 5.97 -4.61
N ALA A 108 -9.54 7.22 -4.80
CA ALA A 108 -9.23 8.11 -3.68
C ALA A 108 -10.46 8.35 -2.78
N LEU A 109 -11.64 8.58 -3.36
CA LEU A 109 -12.89 8.76 -2.62
C LEU A 109 -13.29 7.50 -1.86
N TRP A 110 -13.13 6.33 -2.49
CA TRP A 110 -13.40 5.04 -1.85
C TRP A 110 -12.50 4.81 -0.65
N TYR A 111 -11.18 4.95 -0.83
CA TYR A 111 -10.20 4.68 0.22
C TYR A 111 -10.15 5.74 1.33
N SER A 112 -10.65 6.96 1.07
CA SER A 112 -10.88 7.98 2.10
C SER A 112 -12.20 7.79 2.87
N GLY A 113 -13.01 6.80 2.50
CA GLY A 113 -14.31 6.53 3.13
C GLY A 113 -15.44 7.45 2.65
N ASN A 114 -15.25 8.22 1.59
CA ASN A 114 -16.29 9.06 0.99
C ASN A 114 -17.18 8.25 0.04
N ILE A 115 -17.94 7.32 0.62
CA ILE A 115 -18.66 6.25 -0.10
C ILE A 115 -19.60 6.79 -1.17
N ASP A 116 -20.44 7.78 -0.84
CA ASP A 116 -21.47 8.27 -1.77
C ASP A 116 -20.85 8.89 -3.02
N LYS A 117 -19.81 9.71 -2.85
CA LYS A 117 -19.09 10.30 -3.98
C LYS A 117 -18.29 9.26 -4.77
N ALA A 118 -17.76 8.25 -4.09
CA ALA A 118 -17.09 7.14 -4.76
C ALA A 118 -18.07 6.37 -5.66
N ALA A 119 -19.29 6.10 -5.17
CA ALA A 119 -20.34 5.45 -5.97
C ALA A 119 -20.65 6.27 -7.24
N ASP A 120 -20.90 7.58 -7.08
CA ASP A 120 -21.25 8.46 -8.19
C ASP A 120 -20.13 8.53 -9.25
N GLU A 121 -18.87 8.64 -8.83
CA GLU A 121 -17.73 8.69 -9.76
C GLU A 121 -17.48 7.37 -10.49
N LEU A 122 -17.59 6.23 -9.79
CA LEU A 122 -17.37 4.92 -10.39
C LEU A 122 -18.53 4.51 -11.30
N GLU A 123 -19.77 4.85 -10.97
CA GLU A 123 -20.91 4.65 -11.88
C GLU A 123 -20.79 5.52 -13.13
N ALA A 124 -20.34 6.77 -13.00
CA ALA A 124 -20.08 7.64 -14.15
C ALA A 124 -18.94 7.09 -15.04
N LEU A 125 -17.92 6.49 -14.44
CA LEU A 125 -16.85 5.79 -15.17
C LEU A 125 -17.40 4.57 -15.93
N LEU A 126 -18.20 3.74 -15.27
CA LEU A 126 -18.76 2.50 -15.85
C LEU A 126 -19.90 2.75 -16.84
N ALA A 127 -20.44 3.97 -16.91
CA ALA A 127 -21.38 4.36 -17.95
C ALA A 127 -20.74 4.42 -19.34
N ASP A 128 -19.40 4.49 -19.42
CA ASP A 128 -18.68 4.38 -20.68
C ASP A 128 -18.52 2.90 -21.10
N PRO A 129 -19.08 2.48 -22.25
CA PRO A 129 -19.05 1.08 -22.69
C PRO A 129 -17.63 0.56 -23.03
N ASN A 130 -16.64 1.43 -23.13
CA ASN A 130 -15.25 1.04 -23.38
C ASN A 130 -14.49 0.70 -22.10
N VAL A 131 -15.02 1.05 -20.92
CA VAL A 131 -14.38 0.75 -19.65
C VAL A 131 -14.73 -0.68 -19.23
N ARG A 132 -13.68 -1.46 -18.90
CA ARG A 132 -13.79 -2.79 -18.30
C ARG A 132 -12.90 -2.84 -17.08
N ASP A 133 -13.47 -2.50 -15.92
CA ASP A 133 -12.76 -2.47 -14.65
C ASP A 133 -13.57 -3.24 -13.60
N GLU A 134 -13.23 -4.52 -13.41
CA GLU A 134 -13.91 -5.42 -12.45
C GLU A 134 -13.86 -4.89 -11.02
N TRP A 135 -12.78 -4.19 -10.65
CA TRP A 135 -12.69 -3.55 -9.34
C TRP A 135 -13.73 -2.42 -9.23
N ALA A 136 -13.84 -1.56 -10.24
CA ALA A 136 -14.81 -0.47 -10.23
C ALA A 136 -16.25 -1.00 -10.18
N GLU A 137 -16.57 -2.07 -10.93
CA GLU A 137 -17.90 -2.71 -10.91
C GLU A 137 -18.28 -3.20 -9.51
N ASN A 138 -17.37 -3.89 -8.83
CA ASN A 138 -17.60 -4.40 -7.49
C ASN A 138 -17.70 -3.27 -6.45
N VAL A 139 -16.81 -2.30 -6.53
CA VAL A 139 -16.76 -1.19 -5.57
C VAL A 139 -17.92 -0.23 -5.75
N ALA A 140 -18.37 0.07 -6.97
CA ALA A 140 -19.57 0.89 -7.20
C ALA A 140 -20.81 0.26 -6.53
N LYS A 141 -20.99 -1.07 -6.68
CA LYS A 141 -22.08 -1.81 -6.00
C LYS A 141 -21.96 -1.73 -4.47
N LEU A 142 -20.77 -1.94 -3.92
CA LEU A 142 -20.53 -1.84 -2.48
C LEU A 142 -20.87 -0.44 -1.98
N ALA A 143 -20.36 0.58 -2.67
CA ALA A 143 -20.48 1.96 -2.28
C ALA A 143 -21.96 2.37 -2.29
N ARG A 144 -22.70 2.04 -3.35
CA ARG A 144 -24.15 2.35 -3.41
C ARG A 144 -24.96 1.67 -2.32
N ARG A 145 -24.61 0.44 -1.93
CA ARG A 145 -25.25 -0.29 -0.80
C ARG A 145 -24.80 0.20 0.57
N GLY A 146 -23.66 0.88 0.63
CA GLY A 146 -23.02 1.36 1.84
C GLY A 146 -23.36 2.79 2.23
N GLY A 147 -24.30 3.44 1.53
CA GLY A 147 -24.68 4.83 1.81
C GLY A 147 -24.97 5.06 3.31
N GLY A 148 -24.32 6.08 3.88
CA GLY A 148 -24.40 6.41 5.31
C GLY A 148 -23.54 5.56 6.26
N ARG A 149 -22.80 4.55 5.77
CA ARG A 149 -21.82 3.80 6.58
C ARG A 149 -20.51 4.57 6.74
N SER A 150 -19.77 4.24 7.78
CA SER A 150 -18.40 4.72 8.00
C SER A 150 -17.45 3.51 8.00
N PRO A 151 -16.73 3.27 6.89
CA PRO A 151 -15.91 2.07 6.75
C PRO A 151 -14.90 1.93 7.89
N PHE A 152 -14.66 0.69 8.30
CA PHE A 152 -13.65 0.34 9.30
C PHE A 152 -13.89 0.98 10.68
N THR A 153 -15.15 1.08 11.11
CA THR A 153 -15.46 1.57 12.46
C THR A 153 -14.95 0.57 13.51
N LEU A 154 -13.95 0.98 14.30
CA LEU A 154 -13.28 0.13 15.29
C LEU A 154 -13.96 0.19 16.66
N SER A 155 -14.02 -0.94 17.35
CA SER A 155 -14.41 -1.06 18.75
C SER A 155 -13.45 -2.00 19.50
N GLY A 156 -13.02 -1.58 20.69
CA GLY A 156 -11.91 -2.24 21.40
C GLY A 156 -10.56 -1.62 21.06
N LEU A 157 -9.52 -2.01 21.80
CA LEU A 157 -8.17 -1.44 21.66
C LEU A 157 -7.18 -2.40 20.99
N LEU A 158 -7.31 -3.69 21.27
CA LEU A 158 -6.33 -4.71 20.95
C LEU A 158 -7.03 -6.05 20.70
N GLY A 159 -6.70 -6.70 19.59
CA GLY A 159 -7.04 -8.09 19.31
C GLY A 159 -5.76 -8.92 19.22
N TYR A 160 -5.72 -10.03 19.94
CA TYR A 160 -4.61 -10.98 19.91
C TYR A 160 -5.12 -12.36 19.46
N GLY A 161 -4.44 -12.97 18.49
CA GLY A 161 -4.74 -14.32 18.03
C GLY A 161 -3.45 -15.14 17.84
N GLU A 162 -3.52 -16.42 18.19
CA GLU A 162 -2.47 -17.37 17.84
C GLU A 162 -2.59 -17.76 16.36
N MET A 163 -1.47 -17.76 15.64
CA MET A 163 -1.42 -18.14 14.22
C MET A 163 -1.34 -19.67 14.08
N PRO A 164 -2.35 -20.35 13.49
CA PRO A 164 -2.33 -21.80 13.36
C PRO A 164 -1.26 -22.26 12.37
N ARG A 165 -0.51 -23.30 12.73
CA ARG A 165 0.44 -23.98 11.83
C ARG A 165 -0.30 -25.01 11.00
N ILE A 166 -0.67 -24.65 9.77
CA ILE A 166 -1.45 -25.55 8.91
C ILE A 166 -0.57 -26.63 8.28
N SER A 167 0.68 -26.29 7.94
CA SER A 167 1.66 -27.24 7.41
C SER A 167 3.07 -26.86 7.89
N ALA A 168 3.92 -27.87 8.11
CA ALA A 168 5.33 -27.66 8.46
C ALA A 168 6.15 -27.04 7.31
N SER A 169 5.69 -27.18 6.06
CA SER A 169 6.39 -26.67 4.87
C SER A 169 5.79 -25.40 4.29
N ASN A 170 4.68 -24.89 4.84
CA ASN A 170 4.00 -23.71 4.34
C ASN A 170 3.99 -22.61 5.40
N MET A 171 4.56 -21.45 5.05
CA MET A 171 4.61 -20.26 5.90
C MET A 171 3.42 -19.33 5.68
N SER A 172 2.23 -19.89 5.51
CA SER A 172 1.00 -19.12 5.29
C SER A 172 0.59 -18.37 6.56
N LEU A 173 0.27 -17.10 6.41
CA LEU A 173 -0.11 -16.21 7.50
C LEU A 173 -1.61 -16.33 7.81
N VAL A 174 -2.02 -17.51 8.27
CA VAL A 174 -3.41 -17.79 8.65
C VAL A 174 -3.66 -17.42 10.10
N ILE A 175 -4.86 -16.88 10.36
CA ILE A 175 -5.29 -16.43 11.67
C ILE A 175 -6.73 -16.87 11.96
N PRO A 176 -7.08 -17.09 13.23
CA PRO A 176 -8.48 -17.14 13.65
C PRO A 176 -9.10 -15.74 13.58
N VAL A 177 -10.32 -15.66 13.07
CA VAL A 177 -11.11 -14.42 13.00
C VAL A 177 -12.58 -14.78 13.03
N GLU A 178 -13.43 -13.91 13.57
CA GLU A 178 -14.87 -14.06 13.38
C GLU A 178 -15.36 -13.15 12.26
N VAL A 179 -16.18 -13.70 11.38
CA VAL A 179 -16.83 -12.98 10.27
C VAL A 179 -18.32 -12.96 10.56
N ASN A 180 -18.89 -11.77 10.77
CA ASN A 180 -20.30 -11.60 11.13
C ASN A 180 -20.74 -12.43 12.36
N GLY A 181 -19.84 -12.62 13.32
CA GLY A 181 -20.08 -13.41 14.54
C GLY A 181 -19.89 -14.92 14.38
N GLU A 182 -19.50 -15.41 13.20
CA GLU A 182 -19.16 -16.81 12.98
C GLU A 182 -17.65 -17.01 12.98
N GLU A 183 -17.16 -18.00 13.72
CA GLU A 183 -15.74 -18.35 13.76
C GLU A 183 -15.25 -18.85 12.39
N ALA A 184 -14.09 -18.36 11.98
CA ALA A 184 -13.50 -18.61 10.68
C ALA A 184 -11.96 -18.60 10.73
N LEU A 185 -11.35 -19.06 9.64
CA LEU A 185 -9.93 -18.83 9.37
C LEU A 185 -9.79 -17.76 8.28
N GLY A 186 -8.98 -16.76 8.58
CA GLY A 186 -8.58 -15.70 7.65
C GLY A 186 -7.13 -15.86 7.20
N LEU A 187 -6.83 -15.48 5.96
CA LEU A 187 -5.46 -15.36 5.46
C LEU A 187 -5.08 -13.88 5.37
N VAL A 188 -3.95 -13.49 5.95
CA VAL A 188 -3.36 -12.16 5.70
C VAL A 188 -2.92 -12.11 4.23
N HIS A 189 -3.53 -11.23 3.42
CA HIS A 189 -3.34 -11.22 1.96
C HIS A 189 -3.04 -9.81 1.44
N THR A 190 -1.77 -9.44 1.40
CA THR A 190 -1.33 -8.11 0.93
C THR A 190 -1.45 -7.90 -0.59
N GLY A 191 -1.60 -8.99 -1.36
CA GLY A 191 -1.82 -8.92 -2.81
C GLY A 191 -3.23 -8.45 -3.24
N TYR A 192 -4.17 -8.33 -2.30
CA TYR A 192 -5.50 -7.74 -2.55
C TYR A 192 -5.65 -6.46 -1.74
N ALA A 193 -6.35 -5.49 -2.33
CA ALA A 193 -6.66 -4.25 -1.63
C ALA A 193 -7.83 -4.45 -0.66
N GLU A 194 -8.94 -4.97 -1.14
CA GLU A 194 -10.17 -5.20 -0.38
C GLU A 194 -10.13 -6.52 0.37
N THR A 195 -10.94 -6.60 1.43
CA THR A 195 -11.23 -7.87 2.08
C THR A 195 -11.98 -8.76 1.09
N VAL A 196 -11.67 -10.05 1.06
CA VAL A 196 -12.37 -11.01 0.19
C VAL A 196 -13.01 -12.07 1.07
N VAL A 197 -14.29 -12.38 0.89
CA VAL A 197 -15.00 -13.43 1.61
C VAL A 197 -15.32 -14.60 0.69
N ASP A 198 -15.25 -15.81 1.24
CA ASP A 198 -15.61 -17.05 0.54
C ASP A 198 -17.11 -17.08 0.25
N GLY A 199 -17.47 -17.20 -1.03
CA GLY A 199 -18.87 -17.37 -1.43
C GLY A 199 -19.12 -17.15 -2.91
N ALA A 200 -20.38 -17.31 -3.30
CA ALA A 200 -20.90 -16.95 -4.61
C ALA A 200 -21.98 -15.89 -4.40
N GLY A 201 -21.74 -14.66 -4.84
CA GLY A 201 -22.69 -13.58 -4.64
C GLY A 201 -22.10 -12.21 -4.96
N ASP A 202 -22.93 -11.19 -4.76
CA ASP A 202 -22.46 -9.81 -4.88
C ASP A 202 -21.52 -9.45 -3.70
N PRO A 203 -20.68 -8.42 -3.88
CA PRO A 203 -19.96 -7.79 -2.78
C PRO A 203 -20.88 -7.34 -1.64
N THR A 204 -20.37 -7.41 -0.41
CA THR A 204 -21.12 -7.14 0.83
C THR A 204 -20.30 -6.38 1.87
N TRP A 205 -20.98 -5.88 2.90
CA TRP A 205 -20.36 -5.28 4.09
C TRP A 205 -20.40 -6.28 5.22
N ILE A 206 -19.26 -6.51 5.87
CA ILE A 206 -19.11 -7.48 6.96
C ILE A 206 -18.61 -6.80 8.24
N SER A 207 -18.71 -7.52 9.36
CA SER A 207 -17.99 -7.19 10.59
C SER A 207 -16.94 -8.28 10.86
N LEU A 208 -15.77 -7.87 11.32
CA LEU A 208 -14.68 -8.76 11.68
C LEU A 208 -14.36 -8.59 13.17
N ARG A 209 -14.10 -9.69 13.87
CA ARG A 209 -13.59 -9.65 15.24
C ARG A 209 -12.32 -10.47 15.37
N PHE A 210 -11.32 -9.85 15.98
CA PHE A 210 -10.02 -10.43 16.29
C PHE A 210 -9.88 -10.56 17.81
N GLY A 211 -9.22 -11.60 18.29
CA GLY A 211 -9.20 -11.94 19.72
C GLY A 211 -9.91 -13.25 20.01
N ASP A 212 -9.42 -14.02 20.98
CA ASP A 212 -10.06 -15.25 21.43
C ASP A 212 -11.38 -14.94 22.17
N SER A 213 -12.50 -15.17 21.50
CA SER A 213 -13.87 -15.09 22.03
C SER A 213 -14.11 -15.93 23.27
N ARG A 214 -13.36 -17.04 23.37
CA ARG A 214 -13.65 -18.11 24.32
C ARG A 214 -12.95 -17.89 25.65
N GLN A 215 -12.01 -16.95 25.72
CA GLN A 215 -11.33 -16.57 26.94
C GLN A 215 -12.03 -15.37 27.61
N PRO A 216 -12.71 -15.58 28.75
CA PRO A 216 -13.31 -14.49 29.50
C PRO A 216 -12.24 -13.46 29.89
N GLY A 217 -12.44 -12.19 29.51
CA GLY A 217 -11.49 -11.11 29.79
C GLY A 217 -10.39 -10.93 28.73
N ALA A 218 -10.37 -11.72 27.66
CA ALA A 218 -9.46 -11.47 26.53
C ALA A 218 -9.83 -10.16 25.82
N SER A 219 -8.81 -9.37 25.49
CA SER A 219 -8.97 -8.17 24.67
C SER A 219 -9.34 -8.59 23.25
N HIS A 220 -10.43 -8.03 22.74
CA HIS A 220 -10.84 -8.18 21.34
C HIS A 220 -10.86 -6.82 20.66
N LEU A 221 -10.67 -6.86 19.34
CA LEU A 221 -10.87 -5.74 18.44
C LEU A 221 -11.94 -6.14 17.43
N GLU A 222 -13.03 -5.39 17.39
CA GLU A 222 -14.08 -5.52 16.38
C GLU A 222 -13.94 -4.40 15.36
N VAL A 223 -14.13 -4.74 14.08
CA VAL A 223 -14.12 -3.83 12.94
C VAL A 223 -15.45 -3.99 12.23
N LYS A 224 -16.25 -2.93 12.24
CA LYS A 224 -17.54 -2.88 11.56
C LYS A 224 -17.41 -2.19 10.22
N ASP A 225 -18.40 -2.44 9.37
CA ASP A 225 -18.49 -1.85 8.03
C ASP A 225 -17.22 -2.10 7.22
N VAL A 226 -16.75 -3.34 7.22
CA VAL A 226 -15.63 -3.76 6.37
C VAL A 226 -16.19 -4.07 4.98
N PRO A 227 -15.76 -3.36 3.92
CA PRO A 227 -16.16 -3.69 2.58
C PRO A 227 -15.48 -4.98 2.12
N ALA A 228 -16.27 -5.91 1.59
CA ALA A 228 -15.79 -7.22 1.18
C ALA A 228 -16.26 -7.61 -0.23
N ILE A 229 -15.32 -8.09 -1.05
CA ILE A 229 -15.61 -8.71 -2.34
C ILE A 229 -15.88 -10.19 -2.10
N THR A 230 -16.88 -10.74 -2.79
CA THR A 230 -17.22 -12.17 -2.68
C THR A 230 -16.51 -12.95 -3.79
N LYS A 231 -15.70 -13.95 -3.44
CA LYS A 231 -15.02 -14.85 -4.40
C LYS A 231 -15.03 -16.29 -3.89
N ASP A 232 -14.92 -17.26 -4.79
CA ASP A 232 -14.71 -18.66 -4.43
C ASP A 232 -13.28 -18.87 -3.90
N LEU A 233 -13.15 -19.19 -2.61
CA LEU A 233 -11.87 -19.47 -1.96
C LEU A 233 -11.60 -20.98 -1.79
N SER A 234 -12.41 -21.84 -2.40
CA SER A 234 -12.28 -23.31 -2.28
C SER A 234 -10.97 -23.85 -2.86
N GLY A 235 -10.45 -23.22 -3.93
CA GLY A 235 -9.15 -23.56 -4.51
C GLY A 235 -8.00 -23.27 -3.53
N LEU A 236 -8.00 -22.08 -2.93
CA LEU A 236 -7.03 -21.69 -1.92
C LEU A 236 -7.13 -22.58 -0.67
N SER A 237 -8.34 -22.81 -0.18
CA SER A 237 -8.58 -23.65 1.00
C SER A 237 -8.04 -25.07 0.81
N ARG A 238 -8.24 -25.67 -0.37
CA ARG A 238 -7.65 -26.97 -0.72
C ARG A 238 -6.13 -26.91 -0.80
N GLY A 239 -5.58 -25.86 -1.41
CA GLY A 239 -4.13 -25.68 -1.53
C GLY A 239 -3.42 -25.53 -0.18
N LEU A 240 -4.08 -24.85 0.76
CA LEU A 240 -3.56 -24.68 2.12
C LEU A 240 -3.93 -25.84 3.04
N ASN A 241 -4.88 -26.69 2.68
CA ASN A 241 -5.47 -27.70 3.57
C ASN A 241 -6.08 -27.08 4.85
N ALA A 242 -6.74 -25.93 4.70
CA ALA A 242 -7.47 -25.24 5.77
C ALA A 242 -8.71 -24.54 5.20
N PRO A 243 -9.84 -24.48 5.94
CA PRO A 243 -11.06 -23.83 5.48
C PRO A 243 -10.94 -22.29 5.58
N ILE A 244 -10.26 -21.67 4.62
CA ILE A 244 -10.13 -20.21 4.56
C ILE A 244 -11.44 -19.59 4.12
N LYS A 245 -11.99 -18.69 4.95
CA LYS A 245 -13.26 -18.01 4.70
C LYS A 245 -13.11 -16.53 4.39
N VAL A 246 -11.95 -15.94 4.68
CA VAL A 246 -11.70 -14.53 4.42
C VAL A 246 -10.23 -14.29 4.07
N LEU A 247 -9.98 -13.38 3.13
CA LEU A 247 -8.68 -12.80 2.84
C LEU A 247 -8.66 -11.38 3.39
N LEU A 248 -7.69 -11.07 4.24
CA LEU A 248 -7.53 -9.77 4.85
C LEU A 248 -6.68 -8.90 3.91
N GLY A 249 -7.38 -8.09 3.10
CA GLY A 249 -6.75 -7.19 2.15
C GLY A 249 -6.06 -6.00 2.82
N VAL A 250 -5.15 -5.36 2.10
CA VAL A 250 -4.28 -4.34 2.67
C VAL A 250 -5.01 -3.07 3.12
N ASN A 251 -6.15 -2.75 2.50
CA ASN A 251 -7.00 -1.63 2.91
C ASN A 251 -7.53 -1.86 4.33
N LEU A 252 -7.95 -3.08 4.67
CA LEU A 252 -8.31 -3.40 6.05
C LEU A 252 -7.07 -3.34 6.95
N LEU A 253 -5.99 -4.03 6.57
CA LEU A 253 -4.79 -4.18 7.41
C LEU A 253 -4.23 -2.82 7.86
N ARG A 254 -4.17 -1.82 6.99
CA ARG A 254 -3.66 -0.48 7.37
C ARG A 254 -4.49 0.24 8.43
N HIS A 255 -5.78 -0.10 8.59
CA HIS A 255 -6.63 0.43 9.66
C HIS A 255 -6.46 -0.34 10.98
N LEU A 256 -5.81 -1.51 10.96
CA LEU A 256 -5.68 -2.40 12.11
C LEU A 256 -4.28 -2.41 12.74
N HIS A 257 -3.33 -1.66 12.20
CA HIS A 257 -1.92 -1.65 12.63
C HIS A 257 -1.37 -3.04 13.02
N PRO A 258 -1.45 -4.04 12.11
CA PRO A 258 -1.19 -5.42 12.43
C PRO A 258 0.29 -5.63 12.74
N THR A 259 0.56 -6.47 13.73
CA THR A 259 1.83 -7.18 13.88
C THR A 259 1.57 -8.65 13.59
N PHE A 260 2.28 -9.23 12.64
CA PHE A 260 2.31 -10.68 12.44
C PHE A 260 3.72 -11.19 12.68
N ASP A 261 3.81 -12.18 13.55
CA ASP A 261 5.03 -12.87 13.95
C ASP A 261 4.80 -14.36 13.73
N PHE A 262 5.15 -14.83 12.54
CA PHE A 262 4.92 -16.22 12.18
C PHE A 262 5.73 -17.13 13.10
N GLU A 263 7.02 -16.87 13.34
CA GLU A 263 7.86 -17.68 14.23
C GLU A 263 7.33 -17.72 15.68
N GLY A 264 6.95 -16.56 16.23
CA GLY A 264 6.31 -16.46 17.55
C GLY A 264 4.88 -17.00 17.61
N GLY A 265 4.26 -17.26 16.46
CA GLY A 265 2.88 -17.73 16.36
C GLY A 265 1.85 -16.68 16.76
N GLN A 266 2.14 -15.39 16.59
CA GLN A 266 1.31 -14.29 17.08
C GLN A 266 0.79 -13.40 15.96
N PHE A 267 -0.50 -13.08 16.04
CA PHE A 267 -1.12 -12.03 15.26
C PHE A 267 -1.77 -11.02 16.19
N VAL A 268 -1.40 -9.75 16.05
CA VAL A 268 -1.88 -8.66 16.89
C VAL A 268 -2.44 -7.56 16.01
N VAL A 269 -3.62 -7.06 16.35
CA VAL A 269 -4.23 -5.88 15.72
C VAL A 269 -4.62 -4.86 16.77
N ARG A 270 -4.56 -3.58 16.40
CA ARG A 270 -4.69 -2.44 17.31
C ARG A 270 -5.53 -1.36 16.67
N SER A 271 -6.23 -0.58 17.49
CA SER A 271 -6.90 0.66 17.05
C SER A 271 -6.00 1.89 17.13
N PHE A 272 -4.72 1.70 17.46
CA PHE A 272 -3.75 2.77 17.72
C PHE A 272 -2.39 2.39 17.13
N GLU A 273 -1.56 3.42 16.91
CA GLU A 273 -0.22 3.25 16.36
C GLU A 273 0.68 2.45 17.32
N PRO A 274 1.30 1.35 16.88
CA PRO A 274 2.18 0.56 17.71
C PRO A 274 3.42 1.36 18.09
N PRO A 275 3.95 1.18 19.32
CA PRO A 275 5.23 1.78 19.68
C PRO A 275 6.37 1.20 18.81
N PRO A 276 7.39 1.99 18.47
CA PRO A 276 8.56 1.50 17.75
C PRO A 276 9.23 0.33 18.48
N PRO A 277 9.53 -0.78 17.78
CA PRO A 277 10.27 -1.88 18.37
C PRO A 277 11.72 -1.45 18.66
N PRO A 278 12.39 -2.11 19.63
CA PRO A 278 13.74 -1.75 20.04
C PRO A 278 14.79 -1.99 18.94
N ALA A 279 14.58 -2.99 18.08
CA ALA A 279 15.49 -3.36 17.02
C ALA A 279 14.72 -3.78 15.77
N ALA A 280 14.52 -2.84 14.84
CA ALA A 280 13.94 -3.10 13.54
C ALA A 280 14.59 -2.24 12.46
N THR A 281 14.43 -2.67 11.21
CA THR A 281 14.56 -1.76 10.08
C THR A 281 13.20 -1.27 9.63
N THR A 282 13.13 0.01 9.27
CA THR A 282 11.94 0.61 8.65
C THR A 282 12.03 0.44 7.14
N VAL A 283 10.95 -0.03 6.54
CA VAL A 283 10.80 -0.05 5.08
C VAL A 283 9.55 0.73 4.69
N HIS A 284 9.72 1.65 3.74
CA HIS A 284 8.61 2.37 3.14
C HIS A 284 7.89 1.50 2.12
N VAL A 285 6.56 1.54 2.14
CA VAL A 285 5.72 0.89 1.15
C VAL A 285 4.86 1.90 0.43
N ASN A 286 4.61 1.63 -0.85
CA ASN A 286 3.75 2.41 -1.71
C ASN A 286 2.60 1.55 -2.22
N TYR A 287 1.54 2.17 -2.70
CA TYR A 287 0.28 1.50 -3.02
C TYR A 287 -0.16 1.78 -4.45
N VAL A 288 0.23 0.93 -5.40
CA VAL A 288 -0.19 1.10 -6.79
C VAL A 288 -1.72 1.12 -6.88
N ARG A 289 -2.26 2.15 -7.54
CA ARG A 289 -3.71 2.42 -7.59
C ARG A 289 -4.38 2.54 -6.21
N GLY A 290 -3.62 2.86 -5.15
CA GLY A 290 -4.09 3.01 -3.77
C GLY A 290 -4.30 1.69 -3.01
N GLY A 291 -4.05 0.54 -3.64
CA GLY A 291 -4.38 -0.76 -3.07
C GLY A 291 -3.33 -1.87 -3.26
N GLY A 292 -2.47 -1.81 -4.28
CA GLY A 292 -1.43 -2.81 -4.49
C GLY A 292 -0.14 -2.46 -3.75
N MET A 293 0.20 -3.19 -2.69
CA MET A 293 1.39 -2.92 -1.88
C MET A 293 2.67 -3.23 -2.68
N VAL A 294 3.55 -2.23 -2.80
CA VAL A 294 4.84 -2.32 -3.48
C VAL A 294 5.95 -1.80 -2.57
N LEU A 295 7.04 -2.54 -2.55
CA LEU A 295 8.26 -2.24 -1.82
C LEU A 295 9.40 -2.07 -2.82
N ARG A 296 10.27 -1.10 -2.57
CA ARG A 296 11.49 -0.91 -3.35
C ARG A 296 12.68 -1.59 -2.67
N SER A 297 13.50 -2.27 -3.43
CA SER A 297 14.67 -3.01 -2.95
C SER A 297 15.85 -2.84 -3.91
N ALA A 298 17.06 -3.19 -3.46
CA ALA A 298 18.27 -3.12 -4.27
C ALA A 298 18.89 -4.51 -4.50
N LEU A 299 19.40 -4.76 -5.70
CA LEU A 299 20.10 -6.00 -6.08
C LEU A 299 21.62 -5.84 -6.00
N GLY A 300 22.12 -5.37 -4.86
CA GLY A 300 23.54 -5.16 -4.61
C GLY A 300 23.81 -4.33 -3.35
N ARG A 301 25.07 -4.27 -2.93
CA ARG A 301 25.53 -3.49 -1.75
C ARG A 301 25.82 -2.02 -2.07
N ASP A 302 26.15 -1.75 -3.32
CA ASP A 302 26.59 -0.43 -3.73
C ASP A 302 25.41 0.54 -3.79
N ALA A 303 25.65 1.82 -3.50
CA ALA A 303 24.63 2.86 -3.67
C ALA A 303 24.09 2.99 -5.11
N LYS A 304 24.81 2.41 -6.08
CA LYS A 304 24.42 2.34 -7.50
C LYS A 304 23.84 0.97 -7.90
N ALA A 305 23.56 0.11 -6.92
CA ALA A 305 22.98 -1.19 -7.18
C ALA A 305 21.63 -1.04 -7.92
N PRO A 306 21.34 -1.95 -8.89
CA PRO A 306 20.06 -1.95 -9.58
C PRO A 306 18.90 -1.97 -8.58
N GLN A 307 17.97 -1.03 -8.73
CA GLN A 307 16.77 -0.98 -7.91
C GLN A 307 15.67 -1.83 -8.56
N VAL A 308 14.87 -2.47 -7.72
CA VAL A 308 13.73 -3.28 -8.13
C VAL A 308 12.46 -2.88 -7.40
N ALA A 309 11.35 -2.91 -8.12
CA ALA A 309 10.02 -2.77 -7.58
C ALA A 309 9.43 -4.17 -7.31
N LEU A 310 9.11 -4.45 -6.05
CA LEU A 310 8.60 -5.73 -5.60
C LEU A 310 7.16 -5.58 -5.13
N PHE A 311 6.22 -6.25 -5.79
CA PHE A 311 4.86 -6.39 -5.28
C PHE A 311 4.88 -7.25 -4.02
N VAL A 312 4.04 -6.96 -3.02
CA VAL A 312 3.99 -7.75 -1.78
C VAL A 312 2.71 -8.58 -1.79
N ASP A 313 2.84 -9.90 -1.95
CA ASP A 313 1.72 -10.83 -1.97
C ASP A 313 1.93 -12.01 -1.02
N THR A 314 1.42 -11.86 0.20
CA THR A 314 1.47 -12.90 1.24
C THR A 314 0.63 -14.14 0.96
N SER A 315 -0.02 -14.27 -0.21
CA SER A 315 -0.59 -15.55 -0.65
C SER A 315 0.43 -16.45 -1.37
N MET A 316 1.56 -15.89 -1.81
CA MET A 316 2.59 -16.65 -2.48
C MET A 316 3.38 -17.52 -1.50
N ASN A 317 3.59 -18.77 -1.89
CA ASN A 317 4.33 -19.76 -1.09
C ASN A 317 5.85 -19.78 -1.38
N PHE A 318 6.37 -18.78 -2.09
CA PHE A 318 7.79 -18.61 -2.35
C PHE A 318 8.25 -17.28 -1.74
N PRO A 319 9.46 -17.17 -1.18
CA PRO A 319 9.94 -15.90 -0.62
C PRO A 319 10.02 -14.81 -1.68
N PHE A 320 10.46 -15.19 -2.89
CA PHE A 320 10.57 -14.28 -4.03
C PHE A 320 10.16 -14.97 -5.32
N ALA A 321 9.55 -14.19 -6.20
CA ALA A 321 9.19 -14.60 -7.54
C ALA A 321 9.46 -13.44 -8.51
N PHE A 322 10.36 -13.64 -9.47
CA PHE A 322 10.87 -12.59 -10.36
C PHE A 322 10.38 -12.78 -11.78
N ALA A 323 9.99 -11.68 -12.42
CA ALA A 323 9.72 -11.63 -13.84
C ALA A 323 11.04 -11.40 -14.63
N ASP A 324 10.97 -11.50 -15.96
CA ASP A 324 12.12 -11.32 -16.86
C ASP A 324 12.95 -10.05 -16.56
N PRO A 325 12.33 -8.85 -16.38
CA PRO A 325 13.10 -7.63 -16.11
C PRO A 325 13.91 -7.72 -14.82
N GLY A 326 13.34 -8.32 -13.77
CA GLY A 326 14.01 -8.42 -12.49
C GLY A 326 15.16 -9.44 -12.49
N TRP A 327 15.01 -10.59 -13.17
CA TRP A 327 16.14 -11.52 -13.38
C TRP A 327 17.28 -10.88 -14.18
N LYS A 328 16.92 -10.09 -15.21
CA LYS A 328 17.89 -9.32 -16.01
C LYS A 328 18.63 -8.29 -15.15
N LYS A 329 17.92 -7.54 -14.29
CA LYS A 329 18.53 -6.58 -13.33
C LYS A 329 19.43 -7.29 -12.32
N ALA A 330 19.11 -8.51 -11.93
CA ALA A 330 19.94 -9.35 -11.06
C ALA A 330 21.21 -9.91 -11.75
N GLY A 331 21.33 -9.76 -13.07
CA GLY A 331 22.45 -10.32 -13.84
C GLY A 331 22.40 -11.84 -13.98
N VAL A 332 21.23 -12.47 -13.79
CA VAL A 332 21.04 -13.92 -13.88
C VAL A 332 20.31 -14.25 -15.19
N ALA A 333 20.88 -15.16 -15.99
CA ALA A 333 20.28 -15.56 -17.25
C ALA A 333 19.11 -16.53 -17.02
N LEU A 334 17.95 -16.30 -17.66
CA LEU A 334 16.78 -17.20 -17.54
C LEU A 334 17.10 -18.66 -17.94
N ALA A 335 18.07 -18.86 -18.83
CA ALA A 335 18.51 -20.18 -19.25
C ALA A 335 19.29 -20.96 -18.17
N SER A 336 19.80 -20.30 -17.12
CA SER A 336 20.49 -20.98 -16.02
C SER A 336 19.55 -21.44 -14.91
N LEU A 337 18.28 -21.02 -14.95
CA LEU A 337 17.27 -21.42 -13.96
C LEU A 337 16.94 -22.90 -14.08
N GLN A 338 16.73 -23.56 -12.94
CA GLN A 338 16.49 -25.00 -12.84
C GLN A 338 15.02 -25.29 -12.54
N PRO A 339 14.41 -26.36 -13.06
CA PRO A 339 13.05 -26.74 -12.71
C PRO A 339 12.88 -26.97 -11.20
N VAL A 340 11.77 -26.52 -10.63
CA VAL A 340 11.45 -26.74 -9.22
C VAL A 340 11.02 -28.20 -9.00
N PRO A 341 11.58 -28.93 -8.02
CA PRO A 341 11.13 -30.29 -7.70
C PRO A 341 9.63 -30.34 -7.39
N GLY A 342 8.89 -31.22 -8.07
CA GLY A 342 7.43 -31.36 -7.90
C GLY A 342 6.59 -30.30 -8.63
N ALA A 343 7.22 -29.28 -9.22
CA ALA A 343 6.56 -28.23 -10.01
C ALA A 343 7.41 -27.91 -11.27
N PRO A 344 7.52 -28.84 -12.23
CA PRO A 344 8.42 -28.70 -13.38
C PRO A 344 8.10 -27.51 -14.31
N GLN A 345 6.89 -26.96 -14.21
CA GLN A 345 6.49 -25.73 -14.90
C GLN A 345 7.13 -24.47 -14.31
N LEU A 346 7.59 -24.52 -13.05
CA LEU A 346 8.31 -23.43 -12.41
C LEU A 346 9.82 -23.64 -12.55
N LYS A 347 10.54 -22.54 -12.74
CA LYS A 347 12.00 -22.52 -12.71
C LYS A 347 12.45 -21.68 -11.53
N ALA A 348 13.51 -22.09 -10.86
CA ALA A 348 14.12 -21.38 -9.76
C ALA A 348 15.59 -21.10 -10.01
N GLY A 349 16.09 -20.06 -9.36
CA GLY A 349 17.48 -19.69 -9.36
C GLY A 349 17.84 -18.96 -8.08
N VAL A 350 19.07 -18.46 -8.05
CA VAL A 350 19.62 -17.74 -6.91
C VAL A 350 20.01 -16.34 -7.37
N ILE A 351 19.40 -15.34 -6.75
CA ILE A 351 19.81 -13.95 -6.84
C ILE A 351 21.02 -13.77 -5.91
N PRO A 352 22.18 -13.31 -6.41
CA PRO A 352 23.40 -13.28 -5.61
C PRO A 352 23.27 -12.46 -4.33
N TYR A 353 22.53 -11.37 -4.40
CA TYR A 353 22.42 -10.41 -3.33
C TYR A 353 21.15 -9.56 -3.47
N MET A 354 20.49 -9.28 -2.34
CA MET A 354 19.37 -8.35 -2.25
C MET A 354 19.42 -7.57 -0.94
N GLN A 355 19.01 -6.31 -0.96
CA GLN A 355 18.86 -5.48 0.22
C GLN A 355 17.40 -5.07 0.42
N ILE A 356 16.87 -5.27 1.62
CA ILE A 356 15.52 -4.83 2.02
C ILE A 356 15.65 -4.04 3.33
N GLY A 357 15.42 -2.74 3.25
CA GLY A 357 15.75 -1.84 4.36
C GLY A 357 17.24 -1.93 4.71
N ALA A 358 17.55 -2.21 5.98
CA ALA A 358 18.90 -2.46 6.47
C ALA A 358 19.34 -3.93 6.35
N PHE A 359 18.45 -4.85 5.96
CA PHE A 359 18.80 -6.26 5.85
C PHE A 359 19.51 -6.56 4.54
N GLU A 360 20.64 -7.28 4.66
CA GLU A 360 21.41 -7.79 3.56
C GLU A 360 21.15 -9.29 3.39
N LEU A 361 20.56 -9.68 2.26
CA LEU A 361 20.19 -11.06 1.97
C LEU A 361 21.12 -11.63 0.89
N PRO A 362 22.12 -12.45 1.26
CA PRO A 362 22.95 -13.15 0.29
C PRO A 362 22.24 -14.38 -0.25
N LYS A 363 22.47 -14.71 -1.54
CA LYS A 363 22.01 -15.94 -2.18
C LYS A 363 20.49 -16.18 -2.01
N VAL A 364 19.70 -15.22 -2.44
CA VAL A 364 18.24 -15.26 -2.33
C VAL A 364 17.67 -16.23 -3.35
N GLU A 365 17.00 -17.27 -2.88
CA GLU A 365 16.25 -18.18 -3.75
C GLU A 365 14.99 -17.49 -4.29
N ALA A 366 14.78 -17.59 -5.60
CA ALA A 366 13.62 -17.01 -6.26
C ALA A 366 13.12 -17.92 -7.39
N VAL A 367 11.82 -17.89 -7.64
CA VAL A 367 11.19 -18.55 -8.79
C VAL A 367 10.97 -17.57 -9.93
N HIS A 368 10.88 -18.07 -11.16
CA HIS A 368 10.56 -17.28 -12.33
C HIS A 368 9.05 -17.24 -12.57
N LEU A 369 8.53 -16.04 -12.78
CA LEU A 369 7.16 -15.77 -13.21
C LEU A 369 7.18 -15.44 -14.69
N GLU A 370 6.49 -16.24 -15.50
CA GLU A 370 6.36 -15.99 -16.94
C GLU A 370 5.60 -14.68 -17.22
N ASP A 371 4.64 -14.33 -16.36
CA ASP A 371 3.85 -13.12 -16.48
C ASP A 371 3.96 -12.26 -15.21
N ALA A 372 4.55 -11.08 -15.33
CA ALA A 372 4.35 -10.02 -14.36
C ALA A 372 2.88 -9.54 -14.42
N PRO A 373 2.33 -8.95 -13.34
CA PRO A 373 1.02 -8.31 -13.41
C PRO A 373 1.01 -7.20 -14.48
N LYS A 374 0.38 -7.47 -15.64
CA LYS A 374 0.40 -6.59 -16.82
C LYS A 374 -0.49 -5.36 -16.66
N ASP A 375 -1.40 -5.39 -15.69
CA ASP A 375 -2.39 -4.34 -15.47
C ASP A 375 -1.91 -3.24 -14.52
N LEU A 376 -0.65 -3.29 -14.07
CA LEU A 376 -0.06 -2.27 -13.20
C LEU A 376 0.66 -1.21 -14.03
N GLU A 377 0.49 0.05 -13.65
CA GLU A 377 1.17 1.19 -14.30
C GLU A 377 2.66 1.29 -13.92
N ILE A 378 3.08 0.52 -12.93
CA ILE A 378 4.45 0.38 -12.45
C ILE A 378 5.04 -0.91 -13.02
N GLU A 379 6.31 -0.84 -13.43
CA GLU A 379 7.08 -1.99 -13.87
C GLU A 379 7.48 -2.83 -12.67
N ILE A 380 6.72 -3.89 -12.40
CA ILE A 380 7.01 -4.84 -11.32
C ILE A 380 8.11 -5.81 -11.77
N ASP A 381 9.22 -5.81 -11.04
CA ASP A 381 10.36 -6.69 -11.30
C ASP A 381 10.18 -8.08 -10.67
N GLY A 382 9.42 -8.14 -9.58
CA GLY A 382 9.13 -9.37 -8.86
C GLY A 382 8.08 -9.20 -7.77
N THR A 383 7.83 -10.26 -7.04
CA THR A 383 6.87 -10.33 -5.94
C THR A 383 7.53 -10.96 -4.73
N ILE A 384 7.28 -10.39 -3.56
CA ILE A 384 7.62 -10.92 -2.24
C ILE A 384 6.45 -11.76 -1.76
N GLY A 385 6.73 -13.00 -1.34
CA GLY A 385 5.72 -13.88 -0.76
C GLY A 385 5.79 -14.02 0.75
N ALA A 386 4.86 -14.82 1.30
CA ALA A 386 4.73 -15.04 2.73
C ALA A 386 6.02 -15.57 3.39
N PRO A 387 6.77 -16.53 2.80
CA PRO A 387 7.94 -17.10 3.47
C PRO A 387 9.03 -16.08 3.82
N LEU A 388 9.21 -15.02 3.02
CA LEU A 388 10.15 -13.97 3.36
C LEU A 388 9.66 -13.19 4.59
N LEU A 389 8.42 -12.70 4.54
CA LEU A 389 7.88 -11.88 5.63
C LEU A 389 7.71 -12.69 6.92
N ALA A 390 7.42 -13.98 6.82
CA ALA A 390 7.31 -14.90 7.93
C ALA A 390 8.64 -15.17 8.66
N ALA A 391 9.79 -14.85 8.04
CA ALA A 391 11.09 -14.89 8.70
C ALA A 391 11.32 -13.70 9.65
N PHE A 392 10.46 -12.68 9.59
CA PHE A 392 10.50 -11.51 10.44
C PHE A 392 9.24 -11.44 11.31
N ARG A 393 9.33 -10.71 12.41
CA ARG A 393 8.15 -10.07 12.97
C ARG A 393 7.91 -8.78 12.20
N VAL A 394 6.73 -8.66 11.59
CA VAL A 394 6.37 -7.54 10.73
C VAL A 394 5.27 -6.74 11.39
N THR A 395 5.46 -5.43 11.49
CA THR A 395 4.44 -4.50 11.99
C THR A 395 4.16 -3.42 10.96
N LEU A 396 2.91 -3.27 10.52
CA LEU A 396 2.50 -2.13 9.71
C LEU A 396 2.19 -0.93 10.59
N PHE A 397 2.71 0.23 10.21
CA PHE A 397 2.56 1.48 10.95
C PHE A 397 2.43 2.68 10.01
N ASP A 398 2.16 3.87 10.55
CA ASP A 398 1.86 5.12 9.80
C ASP A 398 0.73 4.91 8.78
N GLY A 399 -0.39 4.37 9.25
CA GLY A 399 -1.52 4.03 8.38
C GLY A 399 -1.14 3.09 7.23
N GLY A 400 -0.17 2.20 7.46
CA GLY A 400 0.35 1.22 6.52
C GLY A 400 1.42 1.73 5.57
N ARG A 401 1.78 3.03 5.55
CA ARG A 401 2.83 3.58 4.65
C ARG A 401 4.23 3.08 4.95
N SER A 402 4.42 2.48 6.14
CA SER A 402 5.69 1.88 6.51
C SER A 402 5.47 0.56 7.23
N MET A 403 6.50 -0.29 7.17
CA MET A 403 6.57 -1.51 7.94
C MET A 403 7.88 -1.58 8.71
N TRP A 404 7.82 -2.09 9.93
CA TRP A 404 9.00 -2.54 10.66
C TRP A 404 9.22 -4.01 10.37
N LEU A 405 10.49 -4.36 10.11
CA LEU A 405 10.96 -5.74 10.01
C LEU A 405 11.92 -5.99 11.17
N GLU A 406 11.52 -6.86 12.08
CA GLU A 406 12.30 -7.30 13.24
C GLU A 406 12.85 -8.71 12.95
N ASP A 407 14.17 -8.89 13.08
CA ASP A 407 14.80 -10.21 12.97
C ASP A 407 14.64 -10.95 14.31
N THR A 408 13.68 -11.87 14.34
CA THR A 408 13.35 -12.66 15.53
C THR A 408 14.35 -13.80 15.79
N THR A 409 15.26 -14.10 14.87
CA THR A 409 16.31 -15.10 15.10
C THR A 409 17.32 -14.60 16.12
N GLN A 410 17.67 -13.31 16.07
CA GLN A 410 18.56 -12.67 17.04
C GLN A 410 17.93 -12.55 18.44
N LEU A 411 16.61 -12.38 18.52
CA LEU A 411 15.88 -12.36 19.79
C LEU A 411 15.86 -13.72 20.51
N ARG A 412 16.02 -14.84 19.77
CA ARG A 412 16.08 -16.20 20.34
C ARG A 412 17.45 -16.57 20.90
N ASP A 413 18.51 -16.05 20.30
CA ASP A 413 19.89 -16.38 20.70
C ASP A 413 20.36 -15.63 21.96
N GLY A 414 19.53 -14.74 22.52
CA GLY A 414 19.86 -13.96 23.71
C GLY A 414 21.04 -13.00 23.52
N SER A 415 21.55 -12.87 22.29
CA SER A 415 22.64 -11.99 21.89
C SER A 415 22.11 -10.59 21.60
N HIS A 416 21.50 -9.96 22.62
CA HIS A 416 21.48 -8.50 22.60
C HIS A 416 22.94 -8.02 22.54
N PRO A 417 23.33 -7.16 21.59
CA PRO A 417 24.52 -6.36 21.80
C PRO A 417 24.30 -5.65 23.14
N ALA A 418 25.25 -5.80 24.06
CA ALA A 418 25.21 -5.12 25.33
C ALA A 418 24.87 -3.64 25.06
N PRO A 419 24.04 -2.99 25.91
CA PRO A 419 23.95 -1.54 25.86
C PRO A 419 25.38 -0.99 25.84
N PRO A 420 25.67 0.05 25.02
CA PRO A 420 27.01 0.63 25.00
C PRO A 420 27.42 0.89 26.44
N ASP A 421 28.58 0.35 26.83
CA ASP A 421 29.14 0.48 28.18
C ASP A 421 28.84 1.90 28.69
N GLU A 422 28.02 1.98 29.73
CA GLU A 422 27.94 3.21 30.52
C GLU A 422 29.37 3.58 30.86
N ALA A 423 29.78 4.77 30.40
CA ALA A 423 31.06 5.33 30.76
C ALA A 423 31.20 5.21 32.29
N PRO A 424 32.38 4.81 32.80
CA PRO A 424 32.56 4.50 34.21
C PRO A 424 32.03 5.64 35.07
N ASP A 425 31.18 5.26 36.03
CA ASP A 425 30.58 6.13 37.04
C ASP A 425 31.58 7.17 37.51
N THR A 426 31.40 8.40 37.03
CA THR A 426 32.06 9.53 37.65
C THR A 426 31.26 9.80 38.91
N GLU A 427 31.76 9.32 40.05
CA GLU A 427 31.24 9.62 41.39
C GLU A 427 30.81 11.10 41.45
N LEU A 428 29.51 11.32 41.57
CA LEU A 428 28.98 12.64 41.90
C LEU A 428 29.50 13.00 43.30
N PRO A 429 30.22 14.13 43.47
CA PRO A 429 30.65 14.54 44.79
C PRO A 429 29.44 14.88 45.66
N ALA A 430 29.51 14.48 46.92
CA ALA A 430 28.50 14.72 47.94
C ALA A 430 28.16 16.22 48.06
N PRO A 431 26.92 16.58 48.44
CA PRO A 431 26.49 17.96 48.56
C PRO A 431 27.14 18.61 49.78
N GLY A 432 28.20 19.36 49.56
CA GLY A 432 28.87 20.18 50.57
C GLY A 432 29.81 21.17 49.91
N ASP A 433 29.57 22.45 50.18
CA ASP A 433 30.40 23.62 49.87
C ASP A 433 30.52 24.04 48.38
N VAL A 434 29.54 24.86 47.96
CA VAL A 434 29.67 25.70 46.77
C VAL A 434 30.43 26.97 47.14
N PRO A 435 31.59 27.29 46.52
CA PRO A 435 32.21 28.59 46.65
C PRO A 435 31.37 29.65 45.93
N VAL A 436 31.08 30.75 46.63
CA VAL A 436 30.40 31.92 46.07
C VAL A 436 31.28 32.56 44.99
N VAL A 437 30.80 32.56 43.74
CA VAL A 437 31.37 33.36 42.64
C VAL A 437 30.47 34.60 42.42
N PRO A 438 31.02 35.82 42.24
CA PRO A 438 30.23 37.04 42.19
C PRO A 438 29.38 37.13 40.91
N GLN A 439 28.10 37.47 41.06
CA GLN A 439 27.21 37.77 39.94
C GLN A 439 27.64 39.07 39.23
N ALA A 440 27.78 39.00 37.90
CA ALA A 440 27.81 40.18 37.05
C ALA A 440 26.38 40.76 36.91
N PRO A 441 26.20 42.09 36.92
CA PRO A 441 24.87 42.69 36.85
C PRO A 441 24.39 42.81 35.40
N GLY A 442 23.18 42.28 35.16
CA GLY A 442 22.25 42.86 34.18
C GLY A 442 22.10 42.12 32.85
N MET A 443 21.26 41.09 32.82
CA MET A 443 20.34 40.84 31.71
C MET A 443 19.03 40.29 32.26
N LYS A 444 17.92 41.01 32.03
CA LYS A 444 16.56 40.57 32.36
C LYS A 444 16.12 39.51 31.34
N ALA A 445 15.73 38.34 31.83
CA ALA A 445 15.05 37.33 31.02
C ALA A 445 13.57 37.72 30.79
N PRO A 446 12.95 37.33 29.65
CA PRO A 446 11.55 37.60 29.38
C PRO A 446 10.64 36.76 30.29
N GLN A 447 9.67 37.42 30.92
CA GLN A 447 8.65 36.81 31.74
C GLN A 447 7.54 36.26 30.83
N LEU A 448 7.39 34.93 30.77
CA LEU A 448 6.27 34.27 30.09
C LEU A 448 4.99 34.49 30.92
N ALA A 449 3.96 35.05 30.27
CA ALA A 449 2.63 35.23 30.84
C ALA A 449 1.85 33.90 30.84
N PRO A 450 0.98 33.67 31.85
CA PRO A 450 0.10 32.51 31.88
C PRO A 450 -1.02 32.59 30.82
N PRO A 451 -1.57 31.44 30.36
CA PRO A 451 -2.59 31.40 29.33
C PRO A 451 -3.95 31.90 29.85
N ASP A 452 -4.58 32.78 29.07
CA ASP A 452 -5.96 33.23 29.26
C ASP A 452 -6.94 32.08 28.96
N VAL A 453 -7.77 31.76 29.95
CA VAL A 453 -8.93 30.88 29.80
C VAL A 453 -10.12 31.75 29.39
N ALA A 454 -10.52 31.69 28.12
CA ALA A 454 -11.73 32.34 27.65
C ALA A 454 -12.96 31.48 27.97
N ALA A 455 -13.91 32.07 28.70
CA ALA A 455 -15.25 31.54 28.93
C ALA A 455 -16.11 31.60 27.64
N PRO A 456 -17.12 30.73 27.48
CA PRO A 456 -17.98 30.74 26.31
C PRO A 456 -18.95 31.93 26.36
N ALA A 457 -19.08 32.63 25.22
CA ALA A 457 -20.06 33.68 25.02
C ALA A 457 -21.42 33.07 24.64
N ASP A 458 -22.47 33.52 25.32
CA ASP A 458 -23.86 33.39 24.93
C ASP A 458 -24.11 34.15 23.61
N ASP A 459 -24.56 33.44 22.58
CA ASP A 459 -25.17 34.05 21.39
C ASP A 459 -26.66 33.70 21.34
N ASP A 460 -27.47 34.73 21.60
CA ASP A 460 -28.91 34.81 21.35
C ASP A 460 -29.18 34.72 19.84
N GLU A 461 -29.53 33.54 19.33
CA GLU A 461 -30.07 33.40 17.98
C GLU A 461 -31.57 33.09 18.01
N LYS A 462 -32.37 34.09 17.63
CA LYS A 462 -33.82 33.98 17.44
C LYS A 462 -34.17 32.98 16.33
N PRO A 463 -35.21 32.14 16.52
CA PRO A 463 -35.61 31.16 15.52
C PRO A 463 -36.27 31.81 14.31
N SER A 464 -35.74 31.50 13.13
CA SER A 464 -36.32 31.82 11.83
C SER A 464 -37.57 30.96 11.56
N LYS A 465 -38.62 31.60 11.07
CA LYS A 465 -39.91 30.96 10.71
C LYS A 465 -39.75 30.02 9.51
N PRO A 466 -40.42 28.86 9.49
CA PRO A 466 -40.41 27.97 8.33
C PRO A 466 -41.27 28.53 7.17
N PRO A 467 -40.85 28.34 5.90
CA PRO A 467 -41.61 28.80 4.75
C PRO A 467 -42.85 27.91 4.48
N GLY A 468 -43.99 28.61 4.41
CA GLY A 468 -45.27 28.30 3.79
C GLY A 468 -45.57 26.89 3.26
N ALA A 469 -46.48 26.20 3.96
CA ALA A 469 -47.24 25.09 3.41
C ALA A 469 -48.22 25.56 2.32
N ALA A 470 -48.17 24.89 1.16
CA ALA A 470 -49.10 25.08 0.06
C ALA A 470 -50.52 24.59 0.41
N LYS A 471 -51.53 25.42 0.14
CA LYS A 471 -52.95 25.06 0.24
C LYS A 471 -53.35 24.06 -0.86
N PRO A 472 -54.19 23.04 -0.56
CA PRO A 472 -54.78 22.19 -1.58
C PRO A 472 -55.95 22.91 -2.30
N PRO A 473 -56.20 22.60 -3.59
CA PRO A 473 -57.27 23.24 -4.35
C PRO A 473 -58.66 22.75 -3.94
N ALA A 474 -59.58 23.71 -3.81
CA ALA A 474 -60.98 23.49 -3.51
C ALA A 474 -61.70 22.78 -4.68
N LYS A 475 -62.47 21.74 -4.36
CA LYS A 475 -63.45 21.11 -5.24
C LYS A 475 -64.56 22.12 -5.58
N LYS A 476 -64.84 22.31 -6.86
CA LYS A 476 -66.13 22.85 -7.33
C LYS A 476 -66.98 21.70 -7.88
N LYS A 477 -68.23 21.66 -7.43
CA LYS A 477 -69.36 21.00 -8.08
C LYS A 477 -69.79 21.81 -9.29
#